data_AF-A0A2R6D047-F1
#
_entry.id   AF-A0A2R6D047-F1
#
_cell.length_a   1.000
_cell.length_b   1.000
_cell.length_c   1.000
_cell.angle_alpha   90.00
_cell.angle_beta   90.00
_cell.angle_gamma   90.00
#
_symmetry.space_group_name_H-M   'P 1'
#
loop_
_entity.id
_entity.type
_entity.pdbx_description
1 polymer ?
#
loop_
_entity_poly.entity_id
_entity_poly.type
_entity_poly.pdbx_seq_one_letter_code
_entity_poly.pdbx_strand_id
1 'polypeptide(L)'
;MDTKGLGAVAALLIVGGFLGALGVGPTVSHHIAVQENQPTEATVQSTDIDVKTDDDGDRSYRPVVTYEYTVDGETYTQDNVFPGGFTRWDGSRSWAENVVDRYEPGQTVTVHYRSGEPSNAYLTNSDGMPDAWIAGALCALVIAAAGVGLIRTGFTRRKQRILMRDTPTEDVESMAVGPSEVKGSALAADGPISAPFSDDECVVAKYEVEEYDDDDDDDGGSWRTIESGVAYTPFFVDDGTGRVLVAPADDATYDLEPEDWETTYVDSADKGPAPVQEFVESAEDISYPANAGGKDNDRRYKQNLVRDKESVYVFGTAQPRDESVRGGSNPDQLAIRSVAEDDALDETMFFISDDTESDLIERREWAGWRLPVGGAFLVTGFAATVLMFGPLVGLELPVLF
;
A
#
# COMPACT_ATOMS: atom_id res chain seq x y z
N MET A 1 8.97 4.93 -14.84
CA MET A 1 7.66 4.58 -14.24
C MET A 1 7.89 3.94 -12.87
N ASP A 2 7.14 4.32 -11.84
CA ASP A 2 7.21 3.64 -10.51
C ASP A 2 6.57 2.25 -10.60
N THR A 3 7.38 1.25 -10.96
CA THR A 3 6.97 -0.15 -11.13
C THR A 3 6.52 -0.77 -9.80
N LYS A 4 7.13 -0.36 -8.68
CA LYS A 4 6.74 -0.79 -7.33
C LYS A 4 5.32 -0.34 -6.99
N GLY A 5 4.99 0.93 -7.25
CA GLY A 5 3.65 1.47 -7.01
C GLY A 5 2.56 0.84 -7.87
N LEU A 6 2.85 0.52 -9.14
CA LEU A 6 1.91 -0.19 -10.03
C LEU A 6 1.72 -1.65 -9.60
N GLY A 7 2.80 -2.34 -9.21
CA GLY A 7 2.75 -3.70 -8.70
C GLY A 7 1.86 -3.82 -7.47
N ALA A 8 2.02 -2.91 -6.50
CA ALA A 8 1.19 -2.87 -5.31
C ALA A 8 -0.31 -2.67 -5.61
N VAL A 9 -0.63 -1.79 -6.58
CA VAL A 9 -2.02 -1.57 -7.01
C VAL A 9 -2.61 -2.81 -7.70
N ALA A 10 -1.83 -3.49 -8.54
CA ALA A 10 -2.27 -4.73 -9.19
C ALA A 10 -2.54 -5.84 -8.16
N ALA A 11 -1.65 -6.02 -7.18
CA ALA A 11 -1.85 -6.97 -6.09
C ALA A 11 -3.11 -6.66 -5.28
N LEU A 12 -3.33 -5.39 -4.94
CA LEU A 12 -4.52 -4.95 -4.21
C LEU A 12 -5.82 -5.18 -4.99
N LEU A 13 -5.81 -4.99 -6.32
CA LEU A 13 -6.97 -5.30 -7.17
C LEU A 13 -7.29 -6.80 -7.21
N ILE A 14 -6.27 -7.66 -7.29
CA ILE A 14 -6.44 -9.12 -7.31
C ILE A 14 -6.97 -9.61 -5.97
N VAL A 15 -6.27 -9.27 -4.88
CA VAL A 15 -6.63 -9.67 -3.52
C VAL A 15 -7.97 -9.05 -3.11
N GLY A 16 -8.16 -7.76 -3.38
CA GLY A 16 -9.38 -7.05 -3.08
C GLY A 16 -10.58 -7.57 -3.88
N GLY A 17 -10.39 -7.92 -5.15
CA GLY A 17 -11.40 -8.56 -5.97
C GLY A 17 -11.81 -9.94 -5.43
N PHE A 18 -10.83 -10.76 -5.06
CA PHE A 18 -11.07 -12.08 -4.47
C PHE A 18 -11.79 -12.00 -3.12
N LEU A 19 -11.27 -11.21 -2.17
CA LEU A 19 -11.88 -11.01 -0.85
C LEU A 19 -13.26 -10.33 -0.95
N GLY A 20 -13.41 -9.39 -1.88
CA GLY A 20 -14.69 -8.76 -2.20
C GLY A 20 -15.72 -9.80 -2.67
N ALA A 21 -15.33 -10.72 -3.55
CA ALA A 21 -16.22 -11.79 -4.01
C ALA A 21 -16.65 -12.73 -2.87
N LEU A 22 -15.75 -13.03 -1.92
CA LEU A 22 -16.06 -13.92 -0.78
C LEU A 22 -16.90 -13.25 0.32
N GLY A 23 -16.72 -11.96 0.57
CA GLY A 23 -17.40 -11.25 1.66
C GLY A 23 -18.59 -10.39 1.21
N VAL A 24 -18.36 -9.51 0.23
CA VAL A 24 -19.37 -8.55 -0.25
C VAL A 24 -20.48 -9.27 -1.01
N GLY A 25 -20.11 -10.19 -1.92
CA GLY A 25 -21.06 -10.91 -2.78
C GLY A 25 -22.17 -11.63 -2.00
N PRO A 26 -21.84 -12.60 -1.11
CA PRO A 26 -22.83 -13.30 -0.30
C PRO A 26 -23.67 -12.38 0.58
N THR A 27 -23.09 -11.30 1.10
CA THR A 27 -23.81 -10.33 1.96
C THR A 27 -24.84 -9.55 1.16
N VAL A 28 -24.49 -9.12 -0.06
CA VAL A 28 -25.43 -8.49 -0.99
C VAL A 28 -26.53 -9.45 -1.39
N SER A 29 -26.18 -10.70 -1.76
CA SER A 29 -27.16 -11.74 -2.08
C SER A 29 -28.13 -12.01 -0.93
N HIS A 30 -27.64 -12.03 0.31
CA HIS A 30 -28.47 -12.15 1.51
C HIS A 30 -29.44 -10.98 1.64
N HIS A 31 -28.97 -9.74 1.54
CA HIS A 31 -29.85 -8.56 1.65
C HIS A 31 -30.92 -8.52 0.57
N ILE A 32 -30.54 -8.80 -0.67
CA ILE A 32 -31.50 -8.86 -1.78
C ILE A 32 -32.52 -9.98 -1.56
N ALA A 33 -32.08 -11.17 -1.11
CA ALA A 33 -32.97 -12.28 -0.82
C ALA A 33 -33.95 -11.97 0.31
N VAL A 34 -33.56 -11.18 1.32
CA VAL A 34 -34.45 -10.71 2.39
C VAL A 34 -35.40 -9.62 1.89
N GLN A 35 -34.93 -8.69 1.05
CA GLN A 35 -35.75 -7.59 0.52
C GLN A 35 -36.82 -8.06 -0.47
N GLU A 36 -36.48 -8.98 -1.37
CA GLU A 36 -37.34 -9.40 -2.49
C GLU A 36 -37.90 -10.82 -2.32
N ASN A 37 -38.39 -11.15 -1.13
CA ASN A 37 -38.92 -12.48 -0.88
C ASN A 37 -40.43 -12.58 -1.12
N GLN A 38 -40.86 -13.74 -1.61
CA GLN A 38 -42.25 -14.15 -1.70
C GLN A 38 -42.44 -15.49 -0.96
N PRO A 39 -43.48 -15.62 -0.12
CA PRO A 39 -43.76 -16.87 0.58
C PRO A 39 -44.42 -17.89 -0.36
N THR A 40 -44.07 -19.17 -0.21
CA THR A 40 -44.80 -20.31 -0.79
C THR A 40 -44.76 -21.51 0.16
N GLU A 41 -45.71 -22.42 0.01
CA GLU A 41 -45.69 -23.68 0.77
C GLU A 41 -44.72 -24.67 0.16
N ALA A 42 -43.94 -25.33 1.00
CA ALA A 42 -43.03 -26.40 0.65
C ALA A 42 -43.28 -27.63 1.52
N THR A 43 -42.95 -28.80 1.02
CA THR A 43 -42.95 -30.05 1.78
C THR A 43 -41.51 -30.45 2.09
N VAL A 44 -41.19 -30.62 3.37
CA VAL A 44 -39.88 -31.13 3.80
C VAL A 44 -39.74 -32.58 3.35
N GLN A 45 -38.65 -32.89 2.64
CA GLN A 45 -38.34 -34.23 2.14
C GLN A 45 -37.40 -34.98 3.08
N SER A 46 -36.36 -34.29 3.57
CA SER A 46 -35.37 -34.88 4.47
C SER A 46 -34.65 -33.82 5.29
N THR A 47 -34.14 -34.23 6.44
CA THR A 47 -33.25 -33.44 7.30
C THR A 47 -31.96 -34.21 7.54
N ASP A 48 -30.81 -33.55 7.41
CA ASP A 48 -29.48 -34.12 7.64
C ASP A 48 -28.56 -33.07 8.29
N ILE A 49 -27.39 -33.50 8.78
CA ILE A 49 -26.33 -32.62 9.26
C ILE A 49 -25.04 -33.02 8.54
N ASP A 50 -24.61 -32.16 7.62
CA ASP A 50 -23.31 -32.30 7.00
C ASP A 50 -22.20 -32.03 8.02
N VAL A 51 -21.10 -32.78 7.92
CA VAL A 51 -19.94 -32.61 8.79
C VAL A 51 -18.67 -32.49 7.96
N LYS A 52 -17.89 -31.46 8.25
CA LYS A 52 -16.52 -31.29 7.75
C LYS A 52 -15.55 -31.41 8.91
N THR A 53 -14.35 -31.88 8.61
CA THR A 53 -13.22 -31.91 9.54
C THR A 53 -12.05 -31.25 8.84
N ASP A 54 -11.39 -30.30 9.49
CA ASP A 54 -10.18 -29.67 8.96
C ASP A 54 -8.92 -30.49 9.29
N ASP A 55 -7.76 -29.98 8.87
CA ASP A 55 -6.47 -30.66 9.01
C ASP A 55 -6.02 -30.79 10.48
N ASP A 56 -6.51 -29.91 11.36
CA ASP A 56 -6.28 -29.95 12.81
C ASP A 56 -7.23 -30.94 13.53
N GLY A 57 -8.20 -31.49 12.81
CA GLY A 57 -9.19 -32.42 13.34
C GLY A 57 -10.42 -31.74 13.95
N ASP A 58 -10.53 -30.42 13.85
CA ASP A 58 -11.69 -29.67 14.31
C ASP A 58 -12.86 -29.89 13.36
N ARG A 59 -14.05 -30.10 13.95
CA ARG A 59 -15.25 -30.45 13.20
C ARG A 59 -16.19 -29.27 13.09
N SER A 60 -16.70 -29.06 11.88
CA SER A 60 -17.74 -28.09 11.58
C SER A 60 -19.00 -28.78 11.08
N TYR A 61 -20.15 -28.28 11.48
CA TYR A 61 -21.46 -28.87 11.24
C TYR A 61 -22.36 -27.90 10.48
N ARG A 62 -23.11 -28.39 9.49
CA ARG A 62 -24.08 -27.62 8.70
C ARG A 62 -25.44 -28.33 8.72
N PRO A 63 -26.54 -27.63 9.07
CA PRO A 63 -27.89 -28.19 8.93
C PRO A 63 -28.30 -28.27 7.47
N VAL A 64 -28.91 -29.39 7.07
CA VAL A 64 -29.45 -29.62 5.74
C VAL A 64 -30.92 -29.95 5.87
N VAL A 65 -31.78 -29.17 5.22
CA VAL A 65 -33.23 -29.41 5.20
C VAL A 65 -33.66 -29.36 3.74
N THR A 66 -33.82 -30.52 3.11
CA THR A 66 -34.26 -30.62 1.72
C THR A 66 -35.78 -30.48 1.66
N TYR A 67 -36.28 -29.60 0.83
CA TYR A 67 -37.70 -29.38 0.63
C TYR A 67 -38.05 -29.21 -0.84
N GLU A 68 -39.31 -29.51 -1.16
CA GLU A 68 -39.88 -29.38 -2.49
C GLU A 68 -41.02 -28.37 -2.47
N TYR A 69 -41.07 -27.50 -3.47
CA TYR A 69 -42.08 -26.44 -3.61
C TYR A 69 -42.42 -26.20 -5.07
N THR A 70 -43.59 -25.61 -5.33
CA THR A 70 -44.06 -25.31 -6.69
C THR A 70 -44.30 -23.81 -6.85
N VAL A 71 -43.77 -23.22 -7.92
CA VAL A 71 -44.01 -21.83 -8.33
C VAL A 71 -44.43 -21.87 -9.80
N ASP A 72 -45.54 -21.20 -10.14
CA ASP A 72 -46.07 -21.11 -11.51
C ASP A 72 -46.22 -22.46 -12.25
N GLY A 73 -46.43 -23.54 -11.49
CA GLY A 73 -46.60 -24.91 -12.02
C GLY A 73 -45.29 -25.68 -12.24
N GLU A 74 -44.14 -25.08 -11.96
CA GLU A 74 -42.83 -25.72 -11.96
C GLU A 74 -42.43 -26.13 -10.53
N THR A 75 -41.97 -27.37 -10.37
CA THR A 75 -41.53 -27.90 -9.08
C THR A 75 -40.02 -27.76 -8.94
N TYR A 76 -39.59 -27.24 -7.80
CA TYR A 76 -38.20 -27.02 -7.44
C TYR A 76 -37.84 -27.78 -6.15
N THR A 77 -36.58 -28.17 -6.03
CA THR A 77 -36.02 -28.77 -4.82
C THR A 77 -34.85 -27.90 -4.35
N GLN A 78 -34.82 -27.57 -3.06
CA GLN A 78 -33.75 -26.78 -2.45
C GLN A 78 -33.42 -27.28 -1.04
N ASP A 79 -32.24 -26.93 -0.55
CA ASP A 79 -31.77 -27.23 0.80
C ASP A 79 -31.27 -26.00 1.58
N ASN A 80 -31.40 -24.82 0.98
CA ASN A 80 -31.03 -23.56 1.59
C ASN A 80 -31.89 -23.28 2.82
N VAL A 81 -31.25 -23.18 3.98
CA VAL A 81 -31.89 -22.77 5.22
C VAL A 81 -31.94 -21.24 5.30
N PHE A 82 -30.84 -20.57 4.93
CA PHE A 82 -30.63 -19.12 5.12
C PHE A 82 -30.80 -18.32 3.81
N PRO A 83 -31.10 -17.01 3.89
CA PRO A 83 -31.29 -16.17 2.70
C PRO A 83 -29.97 -15.94 1.96
N GLY A 84 -30.00 -15.97 0.62
CA GLY A 84 -28.85 -15.63 -0.21
C GLY A 84 -27.99 -16.82 -0.64
N GLY A 85 -28.44 -18.06 -0.37
CA GLY A 85 -27.83 -19.28 -0.90
C GLY A 85 -26.44 -19.62 -0.36
N PHE A 86 -26.00 -18.96 0.71
CA PHE A 86 -24.75 -19.32 1.38
C PHE A 86 -24.97 -20.48 2.35
N THR A 87 -23.94 -21.29 2.54
CA THR A 87 -23.92 -22.34 3.56
C THR A 87 -23.27 -21.80 4.83
N ARG A 88 -23.85 -22.11 5.99
CA ARG A 88 -23.29 -21.78 7.31
C ARG A 88 -22.77 -23.04 7.97
N TRP A 89 -21.53 -22.95 8.45
CA TRP A 89 -20.83 -24.01 9.17
C TRP A 89 -20.51 -23.48 10.57
N ASP A 90 -20.76 -24.29 11.59
CA ASP A 90 -20.47 -23.92 12.97
C ASP A 90 -19.76 -25.08 13.69
N GLY A 91 -18.86 -24.77 14.62
CA GLY A 91 -18.18 -25.79 15.44
C GLY A 91 -19.13 -26.50 16.42
N SER A 92 -20.32 -25.96 16.64
CA SER A 92 -21.36 -26.53 17.50
C SER A 92 -22.28 -27.47 16.74
N ARG A 93 -22.11 -28.77 16.95
CA ARG A 93 -23.09 -29.78 16.49
C ARG A 93 -24.50 -29.49 17.01
N SER A 94 -24.61 -29.05 18.25
CA SER A 94 -25.92 -28.74 18.88
C SER A 94 -26.64 -27.56 18.22
N TRP A 95 -25.91 -26.63 17.60
CA TRP A 95 -26.52 -25.56 16.80
C TRP A 95 -27.20 -26.15 15.55
N ALA A 96 -26.49 -27.00 14.80
CA ALA A 96 -27.05 -27.64 13.62
C ALA A 96 -28.25 -28.54 13.97
N GLU A 97 -28.15 -29.31 15.06
CA GLU A 97 -29.26 -30.09 15.62
C GLU A 97 -30.48 -29.20 15.93
N ASN A 98 -30.28 -28.06 16.60
CA ASN A 98 -31.37 -27.14 16.92
C ASN A 98 -32.09 -26.56 15.69
N VAL A 99 -31.38 -26.42 14.56
CA VAL A 99 -31.97 -25.96 13.31
C VAL A 99 -32.79 -27.07 12.67
N VAL A 100 -32.23 -28.29 12.52
CA VAL A 100 -32.94 -29.40 11.87
C VAL A 100 -34.11 -29.92 12.70
N ASP A 101 -34.03 -29.88 14.04
CA ASP A 101 -35.08 -30.32 14.96
C ASP A 101 -36.40 -29.52 14.84
N ARG A 102 -36.39 -28.42 14.09
CA ARG A 102 -37.59 -27.62 13.78
C ARG A 102 -38.39 -28.18 12.59
N TYR A 103 -37.83 -29.16 11.89
CA TYR A 103 -38.33 -29.67 10.62
C TYR A 103 -38.44 -31.19 10.64
N GLU A 104 -39.58 -31.73 10.21
CA GLU A 104 -39.82 -33.17 10.10
C GLU A 104 -40.14 -33.55 8.64
N PRO A 105 -39.65 -34.68 8.11
CA PRO A 105 -40.05 -35.16 6.78
C PRO A 105 -41.58 -35.29 6.63
N GLY A 106 -42.11 -34.73 5.55
CA GLY A 106 -43.55 -34.62 5.27
C GLY A 106 -44.23 -33.39 5.88
N GLN A 107 -43.53 -32.59 6.70
CA GLN A 107 -44.04 -31.34 7.23
C GLN A 107 -44.22 -30.30 6.12
N THR A 108 -45.37 -29.62 6.12
CA THR A 108 -45.59 -28.43 5.30
C THR A 108 -45.01 -27.21 6.01
N VAL A 109 -44.14 -26.47 5.33
CA VAL A 109 -43.45 -25.28 5.82
C VAL A 109 -43.59 -24.13 4.84
N THR A 110 -43.43 -22.90 5.32
CA THR A 110 -43.31 -21.73 4.44
C THR A 110 -41.86 -21.53 4.07
N VAL A 111 -41.57 -21.45 2.77
CA VAL A 111 -40.28 -21.05 2.23
C VAL A 111 -40.43 -19.72 1.50
N HIS A 112 -39.31 -19.03 1.36
CA HIS A 112 -39.20 -17.72 0.77
C HIS A 112 -38.36 -17.81 -0.48
N TYR A 113 -38.90 -17.40 -1.64
CA TYR A 113 -38.19 -17.39 -2.92
C TYR A 113 -38.19 -15.99 -3.54
N ARG A 114 -37.31 -15.75 -4.52
CA ARG A 114 -37.33 -14.52 -5.32
C ARG A 114 -38.07 -14.75 -6.63
N SER A 115 -39.00 -13.88 -7.00
CA SER A 115 -39.76 -14.03 -8.26
C SER A 115 -38.88 -14.05 -9.52
N GLY A 116 -37.74 -13.36 -9.50
CA GLY A 116 -36.77 -13.39 -10.61
C GLY A 116 -35.86 -14.64 -10.62
N GLU A 117 -35.83 -15.41 -9.54
CA GLU A 117 -34.97 -16.59 -9.38
C GLU A 117 -35.72 -17.68 -8.57
N PRO A 118 -36.83 -18.23 -9.10
CA PRO A 118 -37.72 -19.13 -8.36
C PRO A 118 -37.08 -20.47 -8.01
N SER A 119 -35.94 -20.81 -8.60
CA SER A 119 -35.16 -21.99 -8.24
C SER A 119 -34.41 -21.85 -6.92
N ASN A 120 -34.35 -20.65 -6.33
CA ASN A 120 -33.58 -20.35 -5.12
C ASN A 120 -34.51 -19.86 -4.00
N ALA A 121 -34.94 -20.80 -3.16
CA ALA A 121 -35.76 -20.54 -1.98
C ALA A 121 -34.95 -20.74 -0.69
N TYR A 122 -35.48 -20.30 0.46
CA TYR A 122 -34.90 -20.51 1.79
C TYR A 122 -35.97 -20.61 2.89
N LEU A 123 -35.62 -21.20 4.04
CA LEU A 123 -36.58 -21.50 5.12
C LEU A 123 -36.76 -20.39 6.16
N THR A 124 -35.68 -19.72 6.58
CA THR A 124 -35.72 -18.72 7.66
C THR A 124 -35.33 -17.32 7.20
N ASN A 125 -36.10 -16.32 7.64
CA ASN A 125 -35.79 -14.89 7.46
C ASN A 125 -34.91 -14.32 8.60
N SER A 126 -34.60 -15.11 9.63
CA SER A 126 -34.28 -14.58 10.97
C SER A 126 -32.82 -14.69 11.42
N ASP A 127 -31.90 -15.14 10.57
CA ASP A 127 -30.50 -15.29 10.95
C ASP A 127 -29.58 -14.36 10.15
N GLY A 128 -28.62 -13.75 10.86
CA GLY A 128 -27.80 -12.63 10.40
C GLY A 128 -26.89 -12.92 9.19
N MET A 129 -26.08 -11.92 8.83
CA MET A 129 -25.20 -11.90 7.66
C MET A 129 -24.32 -13.17 7.50
N PRO A 130 -23.89 -13.52 6.28
CA PRO A 130 -22.96 -14.63 6.04
C PRO A 130 -21.67 -14.47 6.84
N ASP A 131 -21.07 -15.56 7.33
CA ASP A 131 -19.95 -15.50 8.29
C ASP A 131 -18.73 -14.71 7.76
N ALA A 132 -18.55 -14.66 6.43
CA ALA A 132 -17.49 -13.90 5.75
C ALA A 132 -17.75 -12.38 5.64
N TRP A 133 -18.85 -11.84 6.18
CA TRP A 133 -19.18 -10.40 6.07
C TRP A 133 -18.08 -9.51 6.67
N ILE A 134 -17.41 -9.94 7.74
CA ILE A 134 -16.30 -9.20 8.35
C ILE A 134 -15.13 -9.05 7.37
N ALA A 135 -14.79 -10.13 6.64
CA ALA A 135 -13.74 -10.09 5.64
C ALA A 135 -14.09 -9.11 4.50
N GLY A 136 -15.35 -9.10 4.06
CA GLY A 136 -15.84 -8.13 3.08
C GLY A 136 -15.73 -6.68 3.57
N ALA A 137 -16.13 -6.41 4.82
CA ALA A 137 -16.06 -5.08 5.42
C ALA A 137 -14.61 -4.59 5.60
N LEU A 138 -13.70 -5.46 6.08
CA LEU A 138 -12.28 -5.15 6.19
C LEU A 138 -11.65 -4.86 4.83
N CYS A 139 -11.99 -5.67 3.82
CA CYS A 139 -11.54 -5.44 2.44
C CYS A 139 -11.98 -4.07 1.91
N ALA A 140 -13.26 -3.70 2.09
CA ALA A 140 -13.77 -2.40 1.69
C ALA A 140 -13.04 -1.23 2.36
N LEU A 141 -12.72 -1.38 3.66
CA LEU A 141 -11.96 -0.38 4.43
C LEU A 141 -10.52 -0.24 3.93
N VAL A 142 -9.83 -1.35 3.66
CA VAL A 142 -8.45 -1.35 3.14
C VAL A 142 -8.40 -0.69 1.76
N ILE A 143 -9.34 -1.02 0.87
CA ILE A 143 -9.42 -0.40 -0.47
C ILE A 143 -9.65 1.12 -0.35
N ALA A 144 -10.58 1.54 0.51
CA ALA A 144 -10.83 2.97 0.73
C ALA A 144 -9.60 3.69 1.31
N ALA A 145 -8.94 3.11 2.32
CA ALA A 145 -7.73 3.67 2.93
C ALA A 145 -6.57 3.79 1.92
N ALA A 146 -6.38 2.77 1.08
CA ALA A 146 -5.42 2.81 -0.03
C ALA A 146 -5.76 3.92 -1.03
N GLY A 147 -7.04 4.12 -1.35
CA GLY A 147 -7.51 5.22 -2.18
C GLY A 147 -7.16 6.60 -1.61
N VAL A 148 -7.40 6.81 -0.30
CA VAL A 148 -6.99 8.05 0.40
C VAL A 148 -5.47 8.25 0.34
N GLY A 149 -4.69 7.20 0.60
CA GLY A 149 -3.24 7.23 0.54
C GLY A 149 -2.72 7.65 -0.85
N LEU A 150 -3.23 7.02 -1.92
CA LEU A 150 -2.89 7.37 -3.30
C LEU A 150 -3.25 8.82 -3.64
N ILE A 151 -4.40 9.31 -3.19
CA ILE A 151 -4.81 10.69 -3.40
C ILE A 151 -3.88 11.67 -2.68
N ARG A 152 -3.56 11.41 -1.40
CA ARG A 152 -2.64 12.25 -0.62
C ARG A 152 -1.28 12.33 -1.31
N THR A 153 -0.69 11.19 -1.65
CA THR A 153 0.58 11.11 -2.37
C THR A 153 0.52 11.78 -3.75
N GLY A 154 -0.61 11.66 -4.45
CA GLY A 154 -0.84 12.34 -5.71
C GLY A 154 -0.86 13.87 -5.57
N PHE A 155 -1.53 14.38 -4.52
CA PHE A 155 -1.57 15.81 -4.23
C PHE A 155 -0.21 16.36 -3.79
N THR A 156 0.53 15.66 -2.92
CA THR A 156 1.87 16.11 -2.49
C THR A 156 2.82 16.19 -3.68
N ARG A 157 2.89 15.14 -4.51
CA ARG A 157 3.71 15.18 -5.75
C ARG A 157 3.28 16.26 -6.73
N ARG A 158 1.97 16.52 -6.86
CA ARG A 158 1.46 17.61 -7.70
C ARG A 158 1.85 18.98 -7.17
N LYS A 159 1.74 19.21 -5.86
CA LYS A 159 2.21 20.45 -5.23
C LYS A 159 3.70 20.65 -5.47
N GLN A 160 4.50 19.60 -5.26
CA GLN A 160 5.94 19.66 -5.51
C GLN A 160 6.26 20.05 -6.97
N ARG A 161 5.57 19.44 -7.95
CA ARG A 161 5.74 19.79 -9.37
C ARG A 161 5.38 21.25 -9.68
N ILE A 162 4.32 21.78 -9.06
CA ILE A 162 3.90 23.17 -9.27
C ILE A 162 4.96 24.12 -8.70
N LEU A 163 5.49 23.83 -7.51
CA LEU A 163 6.55 24.64 -6.89
C LEU A 163 7.82 24.66 -7.73
N MET A 164 8.29 23.50 -8.22
CA MET A 164 9.45 23.42 -9.12
C MET A 164 9.22 24.24 -10.39
N ARG A 165 8.11 23.99 -11.11
CA ARG A 165 7.82 24.67 -12.38
C ARG A 165 7.68 26.19 -12.26
N ASP A 166 7.13 26.66 -11.15
CA ASP A 166 6.83 28.08 -10.96
C ASP A 166 8.00 28.84 -10.30
N THR A 167 9.07 28.14 -9.87
CA THR A 167 10.31 28.74 -9.34
C THR A 167 11.38 28.68 -10.43
N PRO A 168 11.85 29.82 -10.96
CA PRO A 168 12.91 29.80 -11.95
C PRO A 168 14.23 29.35 -11.30
N THR A 169 15.05 28.56 -12.01
CA THR A 169 16.45 28.36 -11.64
C THR A 169 17.17 29.72 -11.66
N GLU A 170 17.82 30.09 -10.55
CA GLU A 170 18.50 31.37 -10.39
C GLU A 170 20.03 31.22 -10.34
N ASP A 171 20.75 32.26 -10.76
CA ASP A 171 22.21 32.35 -10.62
C ASP A 171 22.57 32.58 -9.15
N VAL A 172 23.50 31.79 -8.62
CA VAL A 172 23.98 31.83 -7.23
C VAL A 172 24.46 33.23 -6.84
N GLU A 173 25.13 33.94 -7.74
CA GLU A 173 25.63 35.30 -7.48
C GLU A 173 24.50 36.29 -7.13
N SER A 174 23.31 36.10 -7.71
CA SER A 174 22.16 36.99 -7.57
C SER A 174 21.12 36.55 -6.54
N MET A 175 21.37 35.41 -5.88
CA MET A 175 20.44 34.78 -4.94
C MET A 175 20.02 35.71 -3.80
N ALA A 176 18.72 35.72 -3.47
CA ALA A 176 18.17 36.41 -2.31
C ALA A 176 17.69 35.42 -1.24
N VAL A 177 17.43 35.93 -0.03
CA VAL A 177 16.78 35.14 1.02
C VAL A 177 15.37 34.76 0.59
N GLY A 178 15.03 33.47 0.69
CA GLY A 178 13.72 32.93 0.31
C GLY A 178 13.82 31.57 -0.39
N PRO A 179 12.71 31.06 -0.93
CA PRO A 179 12.71 29.87 -1.77
C PRO A 179 13.65 30.07 -2.97
N SER A 180 14.52 29.12 -3.23
CA SER A 180 15.51 29.18 -4.30
C SER A 180 15.72 27.82 -4.95
N GLU A 181 15.95 27.86 -6.25
CA GLU A 181 16.29 26.71 -7.07
C GLU A 181 17.66 26.95 -7.72
N VAL A 182 18.60 26.03 -7.50
CA VAL A 182 19.98 26.13 -8.00
C VAL A 182 20.41 24.80 -8.61
N LYS A 183 21.17 24.90 -9.70
CA LYS A 183 21.84 23.76 -10.32
C LYS A 183 23.32 24.07 -10.51
N GLY A 184 24.17 23.10 -10.20
CA GLY A 184 25.61 23.26 -10.36
C GLY A 184 26.39 22.00 -10.05
N SER A 185 27.69 22.16 -9.84
CA SER A 185 28.60 21.10 -9.43
C SER A 185 28.66 21.02 -7.90
N ALA A 186 28.43 19.84 -7.32
CA ALA A 186 28.54 19.62 -5.89
C ALA A 186 30.00 19.62 -5.44
N LEU A 187 30.37 20.39 -4.41
CA LEU A 187 31.73 20.47 -3.89
C LEU A 187 31.69 20.34 -2.38
N ALA A 188 32.31 19.30 -1.81
CA ALA A 188 32.26 19.08 -0.37
C ALA A 188 32.80 20.30 0.42
N ALA A 189 32.07 20.74 1.46
CA ALA A 189 32.47 21.92 2.24
C ALA A 189 33.58 21.58 3.25
N ASP A 190 33.41 20.45 3.96
CA ASP A 190 34.33 19.97 5.00
C ASP A 190 35.08 18.68 4.59
N GLY A 191 35.19 18.45 3.28
CA GLY A 191 35.68 17.20 2.70
C GLY A 191 34.54 16.19 2.45
N PRO A 192 34.68 15.32 1.43
CA PRO A 192 33.64 14.33 1.11
C PRO A 192 33.58 13.25 2.19
N ILE A 193 32.46 12.53 2.24
CA ILE A 193 32.27 11.34 3.08
C ILE A 193 32.52 10.08 2.25
N SER A 194 32.92 9.00 2.92
CA SER A 194 33.01 7.68 2.29
C SER A 194 31.62 7.14 1.99
N ALA A 195 31.44 6.57 0.80
CA ALA A 195 30.23 5.88 0.42
C ALA A 195 29.99 4.65 1.32
N PRO A 196 28.74 4.30 1.67
CA PRO A 196 28.46 3.20 2.60
C PRO A 196 29.00 1.84 2.15
N PHE A 197 28.97 1.55 0.84
CA PHE A 197 29.20 0.19 0.31
C PHE A 197 30.30 0.11 -0.75
N SER A 198 31.03 1.20 -1.01
CA SER A 198 32.19 1.24 -1.92
C SER A 198 33.31 2.12 -1.36
N ASP A 199 34.47 2.10 -2.02
CA ASP A 199 35.60 2.98 -1.71
C ASP A 199 35.45 4.40 -2.30
N ASP A 200 34.25 4.75 -2.82
CA ASP A 200 33.99 6.06 -3.42
C ASP A 200 33.83 7.14 -2.36
N GLU A 201 34.09 8.39 -2.77
CA GLU A 201 33.85 9.60 -1.98
C GLU A 201 32.66 10.38 -2.55
N CYS A 202 31.78 10.85 -1.68
CA CYS A 202 30.53 11.51 -2.06
C CYS A 202 30.15 12.65 -1.10
N VAL A 203 29.21 13.49 -1.52
CA VAL A 203 28.59 14.50 -0.65
C VAL A 203 27.23 14.05 -0.09
N VAL A 204 26.56 13.13 -0.80
CA VAL A 204 25.31 12.48 -0.41
C VAL A 204 25.38 11.02 -0.83
N ALA A 205 24.97 10.11 0.04
CA ALA A 205 24.78 8.70 -0.22
C ALA A 205 23.44 8.24 0.32
N LYS A 206 22.52 7.88 -0.58
CA LYS A 206 21.28 7.18 -0.23
C LYS A 206 21.52 5.68 -0.30
N TYR A 207 21.10 4.93 0.72
CA TYR A 207 21.36 3.50 0.78
C TYR A 207 20.14 2.68 1.18
N GLU A 208 20.10 1.42 0.72
CA GLU A 208 19.12 0.40 1.08
C GLU A 208 19.85 -0.94 1.29
N VAL A 209 19.56 -1.62 2.39
CA VAL A 209 19.99 -3.00 2.63
C VAL A 209 18.77 -3.90 2.53
N GLU A 210 18.80 -4.84 1.60
CA GLU A 210 17.77 -5.85 1.42
C GLU A 210 18.30 -7.21 1.89
N GLU A 211 17.46 -7.96 2.60
CA GLU A 211 17.71 -9.33 3.02
C GLU A 211 16.75 -10.27 2.28
N TYR A 212 17.26 -11.42 1.86
CA TYR A 212 16.49 -12.42 1.15
C TYR A 212 15.88 -13.43 2.11
N ASP A 213 14.60 -13.72 1.89
CA ASP A 213 13.78 -14.63 2.69
C ASP A 213 13.32 -15.79 1.79
N ASP A 214 13.83 -16.99 2.08
CA ASP A 214 13.47 -18.26 1.42
C ASP A 214 12.36 -18.98 2.23
N ASP A 215 11.15 -18.43 2.25
CA ASP A 215 9.99 -19.17 2.75
C ASP A 215 9.63 -20.30 1.73
N ASP A 216 10.00 -21.54 2.07
CA ASP A 216 9.77 -22.79 1.31
C ASP A 216 8.27 -23.11 1.13
N ASP A 217 7.80 -23.27 -0.13
CA ASP A 217 6.96 -24.41 -0.54
C ASP A 217 6.53 -24.48 -2.03
N ASP A 218 6.86 -23.54 -2.95
CA ASP A 218 6.95 -23.85 -4.41
C ASP A 218 7.29 -22.69 -5.42
N ASP A 219 7.60 -21.44 -5.04
CA ASP A 219 7.81 -20.37 -6.06
C ASP A 219 8.87 -19.29 -5.70
N GLY A 220 10.00 -19.69 -5.08
CA GLY A 220 11.17 -18.82 -4.87
C GLY A 220 11.01 -17.72 -3.82
N GLY A 221 12.13 -17.30 -3.24
CA GLY A 221 12.18 -16.33 -2.14
C GLY A 221 12.03 -14.86 -2.57
N SER A 222 11.92 -13.98 -1.57
CA SER A 222 11.66 -12.55 -1.75
C SER A 222 12.71 -11.67 -1.06
N TRP A 223 12.94 -10.46 -1.59
CA TRP A 223 13.86 -9.49 -0.99
C TRP A 223 13.08 -8.48 -0.15
N ARG A 224 13.50 -8.27 1.09
CA ARG A 224 12.91 -7.33 2.03
C ARG A 224 13.94 -6.31 2.47
N THR A 225 13.62 -5.02 2.37
CA THR A 225 14.46 -3.96 2.95
C THR A 225 14.46 -4.07 4.47
N ILE A 226 15.64 -4.25 5.06
CA ILE A 226 15.85 -4.34 6.51
C ILE A 226 16.42 -3.04 7.09
N GLU A 227 17.08 -2.22 6.28
CA GLU A 227 17.72 -0.98 6.69
C GLU A 227 17.82 -0.01 5.50
N SER A 228 17.66 1.29 5.73
CA SER A 228 17.77 2.31 4.69
C SER A 228 17.99 3.69 5.31
N GLY A 229 18.77 4.54 4.65
CA GLY A 229 19.04 5.88 5.14
C GLY A 229 19.74 6.75 4.12
N VAL A 230 20.16 7.93 4.59
CA VAL A 230 20.97 8.87 3.81
C VAL A 230 22.13 9.35 4.68
N ALA A 231 23.35 9.19 4.18
CA ALA A 231 24.54 9.83 4.72
C ALA A 231 24.87 11.06 3.87
N TYR A 232 25.25 12.16 4.50
CA TYR A 232 25.58 13.39 3.79
C TYR A 232 26.57 14.25 4.56
N THR A 233 27.18 15.19 3.86
CA THR A 233 28.00 16.27 4.44
C THR A 233 27.57 17.59 3.79
N PRO A 234 27.67 18.73 4.49
CA PRO A 234 27.46 20.03 3.86
C PRO A 234 28.34 20.19 2.60
N PHE A 235 27.77 20.72 1.54
CA PHE A 235 28.45 20.90 0.26
C PHE A 235 28.07 22.23 -0.39
N PHE A 236 28.97 22.77 -1.20
CA PHE A 236 28.69 23.91 -2.04
C PHE A 236 28.10 23.46 -3.38
N VAL A 237 27.16 24.23 -3.91
CA VAL A 237 26.75 24.13 -5.31
C VAL A 237 27.44 25.25 -6.07
N ASP A 238 28.27 24.89 -7.04
CA ASP A 238 28.96 25.81 -7.97
C ASP A 238 28.25 25.82 -9.32
N ASP A 239 27.52 26.89 -9.60
CA ASP A 239 26.80 27.09 -10.87
C ASP A 239 27.67 27.78 -11.95
N GLY A 240 28.92 28.11 -11.63
CA GLY A 240 29.84 28.88 -12.47
C GLY A 240 29.74 30.41 -12.30
N THR A 241 28.70 30.92 -11.63
CA THR A 241 28.54 32.34 -11.26
C THR A 241 28.98 32.59 -9.81
N GLY A 242 28.77 31.61 -8.93
CA GLY A 242 29.15 31.65 -7.53
C GLY A 242 29.03 30.28 -6.87
N ARG A 243 29.22 30.26 -5.54
CA ARG A 243 29.07 29.04 -4.74
C ARG A 243 28.20 29.30 -3.52
N VAL A 244 27.13 28.52 -3.36
CA VAL A 244 26.24 28.60 -2.19
C VAL A 244 26.37 27.34 -1.36
N LEU A 245 26.38 27.47 -0.03
CA LEU A 245 26.40 26.32 0.86
C LEU A 245 25.00 25.68 0.90
N VAL A 246 24.95 24.37 0.76
CA VAL A 246 23.79 23.54 1.05
C VAL A 246 24.08 22.79 2.34
N ALA A 247 23.14 22.86 3.27
CA ALA A 247 23.16 22.09 4.51
C ALA A 247 22.07 21.03 4.42
N PRO A 248 22.38 19.81 3.95
CA PRO A 248 21.41 18.73 3.89
C PRO A 248 20.92 18.36 5.30
N ALA A 249 19.74 17.76 5.35
CA ALA A 249 19.07 17.39 6.60
C ALA A 249 18.30 16.07 6.41
N ASP A 250 17.96 15.39 7.50
CA ASP A 250 17.25 14.10 7.46
C ASP A 250 15.82 14.24 6.93
N ASP A 251 15.21 15.42 7.10
CA ASP A 251 13.86 15.75 6.62
C ASP A 251 13.85 16.20 5.15
N ALA A 252 15.02 16.32 4.51
CA ALA A 252 15.12 16.64 3.09
C ALA A 252 14.67 15.45 2.22
N THR A 253 14.08 15.77 1.06
CA THR A 253 13.78 14.76 0.04
C THR A 253 14.98 14.53 -0.87
N TYR A 254 15.51 13.31 -0.87
CA TYR A 254 16.59 12.89 -1.77
C TYR A 254 16.03 12.00 -2.90
N ASP A 255 15.95 12.55 -4.12
CA ASP A 255 15.35 11.92 -5.31
C ASP A 255 16.39 11.72 -6.39
N LEU A 256 17.34 10.83 -6.10
CA LEU A 256 18.43 10.48 -7.00
C LEU A 256 17.99 9.55 -8.13
N GLU A 257 18.74 9.51 -9.23
CA GLU A 257 18.39 8.78 -10.44
C GLU A 257 18.27 7.27 -10.17
N PRO A 258 17.09 6.64 -10.39
CA PRO A 258 16.88 5.24 -10.03
C PRO A 258 17.78 4.23 -10.77
N GLU A 259 18.38 4.63 -11.89
CA GLU A 259 19.28 3.78 -12.68
C GLU A 259 20.71 3.77 -12.13
N ASP A 260 21.08 4.76 -11.33
CA ASP A 260 22.42 4.93 -10.76
C ASP A 260 22.62 4.18 -9.44
N TRP A 261 21.66 3.31 -9.07
CA TRP A 261 21.83 2.43 -7.92
C TRP A 261 22.88 1.36 -8.20
N GLU A 262 23.96 1.40 -7.43
CA GLU A 262 24.96 0.35 -7.37
C GLU A 262 24.51 -0.71 -6.36
N THR A 263 24.73 -1.99 -6.67
CA THR A 263 24.34 -3.10 -5.81
C THR A 263 25.50 -4.05 -5.56
N THR A 264 25.83 -4.24 -4.28
CA THR A 264 26.79 -5.24 -3.81
C THR A 264 26.01 -6.40 -3.19
N TYR A 265 26.10 -7.57 -3.80
CA TYR A 265 25.53 -8.80 -3.26
C TYR A 265 26.53 -9.50 -2.33
N VAL A 266 26.04 -9.97 -1.19
CA VAL A 266 26.82 -10.69 -0.18
C VAL A 266 26.04 -11.91 0.26
N ASP A 267 26.64 -13.08 0.08
CA ASP A 267 26.12 -14.36 0.58
C ASP A 267 26.11 -14.34 2.11
N SER A 268 25.10 -14.95 2.73
CA SER A 268 24.93 -14.99 4.18
C SER A 268 26.10 -15.66 4.93
N ALA A 269 26.93 -16.46 4.23
CA ALA A 269 28.15 -17.06 4.78
C ALA A 269 29.38 -16.12 4.72
N ASP A 270 29.30 -15.02 3.99
CA ASP A 270 30.37 -14.03 3.81
C ASP A 270 30.04 -12.71 4.51
N LYS A 271 31.09 -11.97 4.89
CA LYS A 271 30.93 -10.62 5.45
C LYS A 271 30.90 -9.51 4.40
N GLY A 272 31.17 -9.84 3.14
CA GLY A 272 31.27 -8.86 2.06
C GLY A 272 32.59 -8.07 2.05
N PRO A 273 32.71 -7.05 1.18
CA PRO A 273 33.90 -6.21 1.08
C PRO A 273 34.07 -5.28 2.29
N ALA A 274 35.26 -4.67 2.45
CA ALA A 274 35.59 -3.85 3.61
C ALA A 274 34.61 -2.69 3.89
N PRO A 275 34.11 -1.92 2.88
CA PRO A 275 33.12 -0.87 3.12
C PRO A 275 31.81 -1.40 3.72
N VAL A 276 31.32 -2.54 3.21
CA VAL A 276 30.12 -3.20 3.76
C VAL A 276 30.36 -3.65 5.20
N GLN A 277 31.55 -4.17 5.51
CA GLN A 277 31.87 -4.59 6.88
C GLN A 277 31.89 -3.41 7.85
N GLU A 278 32.51 -2.29 7.45
CA GLU A 278 32.56 -1.06 8.24
C GLU A 278 31.16 -0.51 8.49
N PHE A 279 30.30 -0.49 7.47
CA PHE A 279 28.90 -0.10 7.63
C PHE A 279 28.17 -0.97 8.66
N VAL A 280 28.18 -2.30 8.48
CA VAL A 280 27.46 -3.23 9.38
C VAL A 280 28.00 -3.16 10.81
N GLU A 281 29.30 -2.94 10.99
CA GLU A 281 29.91 -2.80 12.33
C GLU A 281 29.58 -1.46 13.01
N SER A 282 29.29 -0.42 12.22
CA SER A 282 28.90 0.90 12.73
C SER A 282 27.40 1.07 12.94
N ALA A 283 26.58 0.29 12.24
CA ALA A 283 25.13 0.38 12.30
C ALA A 283 24.56 -0.18 13.61
N GLU A 284 23.56 0.49 14.18
CA GLU A 284 22.94 0.07 15.44
C GLU A 284 21.87 -1.02 15.23
N ASP A 285 21.15 -0.94 14.11
CA ASP A 285 19.92 -1.73 13.88
C ASP A 285 20.13 -2.99 13.03
N ILE A 286 21.35 -3.23 12.54
CA ILE A 286 21.66 -4.43 11.75
C ILE A 286 22.90 -5.15 12.27
N SER A 287 22.90 -6.48 12.11
CA SER A 287 24.05 -7.34 12.40
C SER A 287 24.30 -8.30 11.25
N TYR A 288 25.45 -8.95 11.20
CA TYR A 288 25.69 -10.03 10.24
C TYR A 288 24.65 -11.17 10.41
N PRO A 289 24.21 -11.79 9.31
CA PRO A 289 23.31 -12.94 9.37
C PRO A 289 24.00 -14.12 10.08
N ALA A 290 23.19 -14.99 10.70
CA ALA A 290 23.69 -16.16 11.41
C ALA A 290 24.08 -17.25 10.40
N ASN A 291 25.36 -17.25 9.96
CA ASN A 291 26.01 -18.23 9.08
C ASN A 291 25.22 -19.55 8.88
N ALA A 292 24.34 -19.57 7.88
CA ALA A 292 23.61 -20.76 7.46
C ALA A 292 23.88 -20.94 5.97
N GLY A 293 24.28 -22.14 5.53
CA GLY A 293 24.50 -22.39 4.11
C GLY A 293 23.16 -22.39 3.37
N GLY A 294 23.07 -21.64 2.27
CA GLY A 294 21.82 -21.44 1.52
C GLY A 294 21.78 -20.03 0.96
N LYS A 295 20.68 -19.65 0.28
CA LYS A 295 20.46 -18.26 -0.11
C LYS A 295 19.72 -17.45 0.97
N ASP A 296 19.11 -18.13 1.92
CA ASP A 296 18.39 -17.51 3.01
C ASP A 296 19.31 -16.54 3.79
N ASN A 297 18.78 -15.35 4.08
CA ASN A 297 19.50 -14.23 4.69
C ASN A 297 20.64 -13.64 3.84
N ASP A 298 20.75 -13.97 2.55
CA ASP A 298 21.65 -13.24 1.65
C ASP A 298 21.28 -11.76 1.61
N ARG A 299 22.27 -10.91 1.38
CA ARG A 299 22.07 -9.45 1.41
C ARG A 299 22.45 -8.76 0.12
N ARG A 300 21.67 -7.73 -0.21
CA ARG A 300 21.99 -6.73 -1.22
C ARG A 300 22.16 -5.40 -0.53
N TYR A 301 23.37 -4.88 -0.62
CA TYR A 301 23.74 -3.54 -0.17
C TYR A 301 23.71 -2.63 -1.37
N LYS A 302 22.73 -1.72 -1.40
CA LYS A 302 22.46 -0.85 -2.53
C LYS A 302 22.76 0.59 -2.13
N GLN A 303 23.43 1.34 -3.00
CA GLN A 303 23.69 2.76 -2.77
C GLN A 303 23.48 3.59 -4.03
N ASN A 304 23.17 4.85 -3.85
CA ASN A 304 23.09 5.86 -4.90
C ASN A 304 23.73 7.14 -4.36
N LEU A 305 24.65 7.72 -5.13
CA LEU A 305 25.63 8.69 -4.66
C LEU A 305 25.54 9.98 -5.48
N VAL A 306 25.67 11.13 -4.80
CA VAL A 306 26.10 12.38 -5.45
C VAL A 306 27.58 12.57 -5.13
N ARG A 307 28.44 12.39 -6.12
CA ARG A 307 29.90 12.44 -5.96
C ARG A 307 30.42 13.89 -5.94
N ASP A 308 31.64 14.06 -5.44
CA ASP A 308 32.33 15.35 -5.57
C ASP A 308 32.49 15.72 -7.05
N LYS A 309 32.11 16.95 -7.38
CA LYS A 309 32.05 17.58 -8.71
C LYS A 309 30.92 17.09 -9.62
N GLU A 310 30.06 16.20 -9.15
CA GLU A 310 28.89 15.77 -9.90
C GLU A 310 27.85 16.89 -10.02
N SER A 311 26.99 16.80 -11.04
CA SER A 311 25.86 17.71 -11.17
C SER A 311 24.88 17.48 -10.02
N VAL A 312 24.40 18.56 -9.43
CA VAL A 312 23.37 18.51 -8.41
C VAL A 312 22.36 19.63 -8.65
N TYR A 313 21.10 19.29 -8.45
CA TYR A 313 19.97 20.19 -8.41
C TYR A 313 19.47 20.28 -6.97
N VAL A 314 19.31 21.50 -6.47
CA VAL A 314 18.86 21.77 -5.10
C VAL A 314 17.72 22.77 -5.12
N PHE A 315 16.62 22.40 -4.48
CA PHE A 315 15.50 23.28 -4.21
C PHE A 315 15.32 23.38 -2.70
N GLY A 316 15.29 24.60 -2.15
CA GLY A 316 15.14 24.81 -0.72
C GLY A 316 14.98 26.29 -0.38
N THR A 317 15.21 26.64 0.88
CA THR A 317 15.14 28.05 1.30
C THR A 317 16.54 28.58 1.59
N ALA A 318 16.96 29.58 0.83
CA ALA A 318 18.16 30.36 1.08
C ALA A 318 17.97 31.23 2.32
N GLN A 319 18.84 31.06 3.31
CA GLN A 319 18.81 31.78 4.58
C GLN A 319 20.20 32.32 4.93
N PRO A 320 20.30 33.39 5.74
CA PRO A 320 21.59 33.89 6.21
C PRO A 320 22.36 32.81 6.99
N ARG A 321 23.67 32.72 6.76
CA ARG A 321 24.58 31.86 7.54
C ARG A 321 24.82 32.46 8.93
N ASP A 322 24.89 31.58 9.93
CA ASP A 322 25.19 31.99 11.31
C ASP A 322 26.60 32.60 11.44
N GLU A 323 27.56 32.12 10.64
CA GLU A 323 28.91 32.67 10.53
C GLU A 323 29.04 33.54 9.27
N SER A 324 28.76 34.84 9.40
CA SER A 324 28.97 35.79 8.30
C SER A 324 30.46 35.94 7.98
N VAL A 325 30.86 35.64 6.74
CA VAL A 325 32.22 35.94 6.26
C VAL A 325 32.35 37.45 6.02
N ARG A 326 33.11 38.16 6.86
CA ARG A 326 33.34 39.59 6.68
C ARG A 326 34.05 39.86 5.34
N GLY A 327 33.38 40.59 4.45
CA GLY A 327 33.91 40.95 3.13
C GLY A 327 33.70 39.88 2.06
N GLY A 328 32.92 38.83 2.34
CA GLY A 328 32.48 37.86 1.33
C GLY A 328 31.46 38.46 0.36
N SER A 329 31.31 37.79 -0.78
CA SER A 329 30.25 38.04 -1.75
C SER A 329 28.86 37.73 -1.15
N ASN A 330 27.78 38.09 -1.85
CA ASN A 330 26.42 37.79 -1.42
C ASN A 330 26.18 36.28 -1.12
N PRO A 331 26.58 35.32 -1.99
CA PRO A 331 26.38 33.90 -1.71
C PRO A 331 27.21 33.37 -0.54
N ASP A 332 28.34 34.00 -0.19
CA ASP A 332 29.13 33.62 1.00
C ASP A 332 28.37 33.85 2.32
N GLN A 333 27.27 34.62 2.28
CA GLN A 333 26.43 34.93 3.43
C GLN A 333 25.16 34.07 3.48
N LEU A 334 24.91 33.23 2.48
CA LEU A 334 23.68 32.43 2.36
C LEU A 334 23.98 30.93 2.44
N ALA A 335 23.02 30.18 2.98
CA ALA A 335 22.96 28.73 2.90
C ALA A 335 21.54 28.27 2.61
N ILE A 336 21.41 27.23 1.78
CA ILE A 336 20.14 26.56 1.51
C ILE A 336 19.96 25.46 2.56
N ARG A 337 18.85 25.51 3.31
CA ARG A 337 18.50 24.56 4.38
C ARG A 337 16.99 24.32 4.45
N SER A 338 16.57 23.28 5.18
CA SER A 338 15.16 23.10 5.55
C SER A 338 14.69 24.22 6.47
N VAL A 339 13.40 24.55 6.40
CA VAL A 339 12.71 25.47 7.31
C VAL A 339 11.86 24.63 8.25
N ALA A 340 11.97 24.87 9.55
CA ALA A 340 11.19 24.13 10.55
C ALA A 340 9.68 24.42 10.42
N GLU A 341 8.85 23.40 10.68
CA GLU A 341 7.40 23.39 10.47
C GLU A 341 6.60 24.49 11.21
N ASP A 342 7.19 25.15 12.23
CA ASP A 342 6.50 26.13 13.08
C ASP A 342 6.34 27.53 12.43
N ASP A 343 7.03 27.81 11.32
CA ASP A 343 6.80 29.02 10.53
C ASP A 343 5.64 28.78 9.54
N ALA A 344 4.44 28.80 10.12
CA ALA A 344 3.17 28.58 9.44
C ALA A 344 3.00 29.51 8.22
N LEU A 345 3.24 28.97 7.02
CA LEU A 345 2.33 28.98 5.88
C LEU A 345 2.86 28.27 4.61
N ASP A 346 4.11 27.82 4.55
CA ASP A 346 4.63 27.07 3.41
C ASP A 346 5.37 25.81 3.89
N GLU A 347 4.89 24.62 3.50
CA GLU A 347 5.74 23.43 3.41
C GLU A 347 6.81 23.73 2.34
N THR A 348 7.86 24.46 2.70
CA THR A 348 9.00 24.69 1.80
C THR A 348 9.70 23.36 1.60
N MET A 349 9.48 22.78 0.43
CA MET A 349 10.19 21.59 -0.02
C MET A 349 11.70 21.83 0.10
N PHE A 350 12.40 20.93 0.76
CA PHE A 350 13.86 20.84 0.67
C PHE A 350 14.21 19.56 -0.07
N PHE A 351 14.88 19.70 -1.20
CA PHE A 351 14.98 18.66 -2.20
C PHE A 351 16.37 18.69 -2.85
N ILE A 352 17.01 17.51 -2.92
CA ILE A 352 18.32 17.31 -3.50
C ILE A 352 18.24 16.16 -4.52
N SER A 353 18.80 16.39 -5.70
CA SER A 353 18.76 15.47 -6.83
C SER A 353 20.05 15.56 -7.65
N ASP A 354 20.47 14.48 -8.27
CA ASP A 354 21.51 14.40 -9.31
C ASP A 354 20.96 14.71 -10.72
N ASP A 355 19.66 14.48 -10.93
CA ASP A 355 18.95 14.81 -12.17
C ASP A 355 18.86 16.29 -12.54
N THR A 356 18.60 16.53 -13.82
CA THR A 356 18.20 17.86 -14.31
C THR A 356 16.72 18.15 -14.05
N GLU A 357 16.34 19.43 -13.97
CA GLU A 357 14.93 19.85 -13.84
C GLU A 357 14.03 19.19 -14.91
N SER A 358 14.51 19.08 -16.15
CA SER A 358 13.80 18.40 -17.24
C SER A 358 13.54 16.92 -16.94
N ASP A 359 14.53 16.19 -16.44
CA ASP A 359 14.40 14.77 -16.11
C ASP A 359 13.47 14.59 -14.90
N LEU A 360 13.55 15.48 -13.91
CA LEU A 360 12.64 15.53 -12.76
C LEU A 360 11.19 15.77 -13.16
N ILE A 361 10.94 16.70 -14.08
CA ILE A 361 9.60 16.97 -14.60
C ILE A 361 9.07 15.76 -15.36
N GLU A 362 9.86 15.17 -16.26
CA GLU A 362 9.46 14.04 -17.11
C GLU A 362 9.10 12.80 -16.25
N ARG A 363 9.91 12.46 -15.24
CA ARG A 363 9.62 11.35 -14.32
C ARG A 363 8.37 11.58 -13.46
N ARG A 364 8.02 12.84 -13.19
CA ARG A 364 6.87 13.23 -12.38
C ARG A 364 5.58 13.41 -13.19
N GLU A 365 5.62 13.49 -14.52
CA GLU A 365 4.42 13.58 -15.37
C GLU A 365 3.48 12.38 -15.19
N TRP A 366 4.07 11.20 -14.98
CA TRP A 366 3.29 9.98 -14.77
C TRP A 366 2.62 9.92 -13.39
N ALA A 367 3.07 10.69 -12.38
CA ALA A 367 2.52 10.60 -11.03
C ALA A 367 1.02 10.98 -10.92
N GLY A 368 0.48 11.63 -11.96
CA GLY A 368 -0.95 11.96 -12.08
C GLY A 368 -1.88 10.75 -12.07
N TRP A 369 -1.40 9.52 -12.36
CA TRP A 369 -2.23 8.30 -12.33
C TRP A 369 -2.79 7.98 -10.93
N ARG A 370 -2.09 8.39 -9.87
CA ARG A 370 -2.47 8.09 -8.48
C ARG A 370 -3.78 8.76 -8.07
N LEU A 371 -4.08 9.94 -8.62
CA LEU A 371 -5.33 10.67 -8.32
C LEU A 371 -6.59 9.94 -8.85
N PRO A 372 -6.73 9.61 -10.15
CA PRO A 372 -7.89 8.89 -10.65
C PRO A 372 -7.97 7.46 -10.10
N VAL A 373 -6.85 6.75 -9.92
CA VAL A 373 -6.87 5.41 -9.31
C VAL A 373 -7.29 5.48 -7.84
N GLY A 374 -6.74 6.41 -7.07
CA GLY A 374 -7.14 6.60 -5.68
C GLY A 374 -8.61 7.01 -5.54
N GLY A 375 -9.12 7.84 -6.47
CA GLY A 375 -10.53 8.16 -6.57
C GLY A 375 -11.41 6.95 -6.85
N ALA A 376 -11.01 6.10 -7.80
CA ALA A 376 -11.72 4.86 -8.10
C ALA A 376 -11.75 3.91 -6.89
N PHE A 377 -10.64 3.77 -6.16
CA PHE A 377 -10.57 2.93 -4.96
C PHE A 377 -11.49 3.44 -3.86
N LEU A 378 -11.48 4.75 -3.60
CA LEU A 378 -12.41 5.36 -2.64
C LEU A 378 -13.88 5.10 -2.99
N VAL A 379 -14.25 5.28 -4.27
CA VAL A 379 -15.61 5.04 -4.73
C VAL A 379 -15.99 3.56 -4.58
N THR A 380 -15.10 2.64 -4.96
CA THR A 380 -15.34 1.20 -4.84
C THR A 380 -15.50 0.76 -3.39
N GLY A 381 -14.60 1.18 -2.49
CA GLY A 381 -14.68 0.85 -1.06
C GLY A 381 -15.94 1.43 -0.41
N PHE A 382 -16.32 2.67 -0.77
CA PHE A 382 -17.56 3.28 -0.31
C PHE A 382 -18.79 2.55 -0.85
N ALA A 383 -18.82 2.21 -2.14
CA ALA A 383 -19.92 1.47 -2.75
C ALA A 383 -20.11 0.09 -2.09
N ALA A 384 -19.02 -0.66 -1.86
CA ALA A 384 -19.08 -1.94 -1.15
C ALA A 384 -19.65 -1.78 0.27
N THR A 385 -19.26 -0.73 0.99
CA THR A 385 -19.79 -0.42 2.32
C THR A 385 -21.29 -0.13 2.29
N VAL A 386 -21.75 0.67 1.32
CA VAL A 386 -23.18 0.97 1.14
C VAL A 386 -23.96 -0.28 0.75
N LEU A 387 -23.42 -1.14 -0.11
CA LEU A 387 -24.05 -2.40 -0.51
C LEU A 387 -24.21 -3.37 0.67
N MET A 388 -23.24 -3.44 1.58
CA MET A 388 -23.29 -4.32 2.74
C MET A 388 -24.13 -3.76 3.89
N PHE A 389 -24.05 -2.47 4.19
CA PHE A 389 -24.65 -1.90 5.41
C PHE A 389 -25.81 -0.96 5.15
N GLY A 390 -26.02 -0.53 3.92
CA GLY A 390 -27.16 0.31 3.53
C GLY A 390 -28.51 -0.27 3.98
N PRO A 391 -28.78 -1.57 3.78
CA PRO A 391 -30.02 -2.19 4.24
C PRO A 391 -30.27 -2.08 5.74
N LEU A 392 -29.22 -2.07 6.58
CA LEU A 392 -29.35 -1.92 8.03
C LEU A 392 -29.88 -0.53 8.44
N VAL A 393 -29.71 0.47 7.57
CA VAL A 393 -30.20 1.85 7.78
C VAL A 393 -31.40 2.20 6.90
N GLY A 394 -32.01 1.20 6.24
CA GLY A 394 -33.21 1.37 5.42
C GLY A 394 -32.97 1.75 3.96
N LEU A 395 -31.75 1.55 3.43
CA LEU A 395 -31.50 1.67 1.99
C LEU A 395 -31.87 0.38 1.26
N GLU A 396 -32.71 0.49 0.25
CA GLU A 396 -33.00 -0.61 -0.67
C GLU A 396 -31.85 -0.77 -1.67
N LEU A 397 -31.42 -2.02 -1.91
CA LEU A 397 -30.37 -2.29 -2.87
C LEU A 397 -30.95 -2.33 -4.29
N PRO A 398 -30.26 -1.75 -5.28
CA PRO A 398 -30.68 -1.87 -6.66
C PRO A 398 -30.54 -3.33 -7.11
N VAL A 399 -31.62 -3.90 -7.60
CA VAL A 399 -31.60 -5.22 -8.21
C VAL A 399 -31.24 -5.06 -9.68
N LEU A 400 -30.02 -5.47 -10.02
CA LEU A 400 -29.57 -5.52 -11.40
C LEU A 400 -30.24 -6.74 -12.05
N PHE A 401 -31.16 -6.46 -12.98
CA PHE A 401 -31.91 -7.45 -13.77
C PHE A 401 -31.04 -8.28 -14.68
#